data_AF-A0A4S4CK34-F1
#
_entry.id   AF-A0A4S4CK34-F1
#
_cell.length_a   1.000
_cell.length_b   1.000
_cell.length_c   1.000
_cell.angle_alpha   90.00
_cell.angle_beta   90.00
_cell.angle_gamma   90.00
#
_symmetry.space_group_name_H-M   'P 1'
#
loop_
_entity.id
_entity.type
_entity.pdbx_description
1 polymer ?
#
loop_
_entity_poly.entity_id
_entity_poly.type
_entity_poly.pdbx_seq_one_letter_code
_entity_poly.pdbx_strand_id
1 'polypeptide(L)'
;MNVTRHYSDTRTAQGRVRFLIHAGRVSLKAEGPGWHHDSTHATLDEAAIFLAAVDQVPGDLYRQALDELDRQVQFDQTYSGAA
;
A
#
# COMPACT_ATOMS: atom_id res chain seq x y z
N MET A 1 -15.46 1.40 -16.98
CA MET A 1 -15.80 1.42 -15.54
C MET A 1 -14.48 1.28 -14.78
N ASN A 2 -13.87 2.39 -14.36
CA ASN A 2 -12.54 2.35 -13.74
C ASN A 2 -12.68 1.98 -12.26
N VAL A 3 -12.68 0.68 -11.98
CA VAL A 3 -12.74 0.15 -10.62
C VAL A 3 -11.42 0.44 -9.92
N THR A 4 -11.47 1.18 -8.82
CA THR A 4 -10.34 1.27 -7.89
C THR A 4 -10.30 -0.01 -7.06
N ARG A 5 -9.28 -0.85 -7.27
CA ARG A 5 -9.05 -2.05 -6.46
C ARG A 5 -8.25 -1.65 -5.22
N HIS A 6 -8.80 -1.88 -4.04
CA HIS A 6 -8.02 -1.81 -2.81
C HIS A 6 -7.10 -3.04 -2.80
N TYR A 7 -5.79 -2.82 -2.85
CA TYR A 7 -4.82 -3.91 -2.85
C TYR A 7 -4.47 -4.32 -1.42
N SER A 8 -4.04 -3.37 -0.59
CA SER A 8 -3.86 -3.58 0.85
C SER A 8 -4.31 -2.36 1.66
N ASP A 9 -4.70 -2.59 2.92
CA ASP A 9 -5.21 -1.59 3.85
C ASP A 9 -4.79 -1.94 5.28
N THR A 10 -3.61 -1.47 5.67
CA THR A 10 -3.05 -1.68 7.01
C THR A 10 -3.50 -0.58 7.94
N ARG A 11 -4.05 -0.96 9.09
CA ARG A 11 -4.54 -0.03 10.13
C ARG A 11 -3.91 -0.36 11.46
N THR A 12 -3.38 0.66 12.12
CA THR A 12 -2.83 0.58 13.47
C THR A 12 -3.38 1.72 14.32
N ALA A 13 -3.07 1.73 15.62
CA ALA A 13 -3.38 2.87 16.48
C ALA A 13 -2.64 4.16 16.06
N GLN A 14 -1.55 4.04 15.29
CA GLN A 14 -0.67 5.15 14.91
C GLN A 14 -1.06 5.77 13.56
N GLY A 15 -1.87 5.07 12.77
CA GLY A 15 -2.25 5.52 11.43
C GLY A 15 -2.67 4.38 10.51
N ARG A 16 -2.78 4.70 9.23
CA ARG A 16 -3.26 3.80 8.18
C ARG A 16 -2.44 3.97 6.92
N VAL A 17 -2.11 2.87 6.26
CA VAL A 17 -1.46 2.83 4.94
C VAL A 17 -2.32 2.01 3.99
N ARG A 18 -2.54 2.53 2.78
CA ARG A 18 -3.29 1.86 1.71
C ARG A 18 -2.53 1.90 0.41
N PHE A 19 -2.54 0.76 -0.28
CA PHE A 19 -2.12 0.64 -1.67
C PHE A 19 -3.37 0.36 -2.50
N LEU A 20 -3.66 1.25 -3.46
CA LEU A 20 -4.82 1.16 -4.33
C LEU A 20 -4.35 1.01 -5.78
N ILE A 21 -4.97 0.14 -6.56
CA ILE A 21 -4.70 0.01 -7.99
C ILE A 21 -5.87 0.64 -8.75
N HIS A 22 -5.57 1.62 -9.60
CA HIS A 22 -6.54 2.28 -10.47
C HIS A 22 -5.92 2.57 -11.83
N ALA A 23 -6.58 2.13 -12.90
CA ALA A 23 -6.14 2.37 -14.29
C ALA A 23 -4.66 2.02 -14.55
N GLY A 24 -4.19 0.89 -13.99
CA GLY A 24 -2.81 0.43 -14.14
C GLY A 24 -1.77 1.22 -13.34
N ARG A 25 -2.19 2.10 -12.44
CA ARG A 25 -1.33 2.86 -11.53
C ARG A 25 -1.62 2.51 -10.07
N VAL A 26 -0.62 2.71 -9.22
CA VAL A 26 -0.71 2.50 -7.78
C VAL A 26 -0.83 3.84 -7.07
N SER A 27 -1.87 4.02 -6.27
CA SER A 27 -1.97 5.13 -5.31
C SER A 27 -1.57 4.65 -3.93
N LEU A 28 -0.57 5.30 -3.36
CA LEU A 28 -0.12 5.11 -1.99
C LEU A 28 -0.73 6.21 -1.13
N LYS A 29 -1.52 5.81 -0.13
CA LYS A 29 -2.09 6.74 0.86
C LYS A 29 -1.65 6.35 2.25
N ALA A 30 -1.00 7.28 2.95
CA ALA A 30 -0.62 7.10 4.35
C ALA A 30 -1.20 8.25 5.18
N GLU A 31 -1.80 7.96 6.33
CA GLU A 31 -2.42 8.98 7.17
C GLU A 31 -2.30 8.62 8.66
N GLY A 32 -2.22 9.65 9.50
CA GLY A 32 -2.19 9.52 10.95
C GLY A 32 -2.58 10.84 11.63
N PRO A 33 -2.43 10.95 12.96
CA PRO A 33 -2.83 12.14 13.69
C PRO A 33 -2.05 13.38 13.21
N GLY A 34 -2.75 14.30 12.54
CA GLY A 34 -2.18 15.57 12.08
C GLY A 34 -1.32 15.49 10.81
N TRP A 35 -1.29 14.35 10.11
CA TRP A 35 -0.55 14.21 8.86
C TRP A 35 -1.27 13.30 7.86
N HIS A 36 -1.07 13.59 6.58
CA HIS A 36 -1.55 12.76 5.48
C HIS A 36 -0.54 12.81 4.33
N HIS A 37 -0.52 11.74 3.55
CA HIS A 37 0.31 11.58 2.36
C HIS A 37 -0.50 10.87 1.26
N ASP A 38 -0.40 11.39 0.04
CA ASP A 38 -1.01 10.79 -1.15
C ASP A 38 -0.03 10.92 -2.31
N SER A 39 0.28 9.80 -2.96
CA SER A 39 1.20 9.74 -4.10
C SER A 39 0.77 8.67 -5.09
N THR A 40 1.19 8.81 -6.35
CA THR A 40 0.89 7.85 -7.41
C THR A 40 2.19 7.33 -8.03
N HIS A 41 2.25 6.02 -8.23
CA HIS A 41 3.41 5.26 -8.69
C HIS A 41 3.04 4.36 -9.86
N ALA A 42 4.02 3.92 -10.66
CA ALA A 42 3.77 3.02 -11.77
C ALA A 42 3.53 1.58 -11.28
N THR A 43 4.21 1.17 -10.21
CA THR A 43 4.16 -0.21 -9.68
C THR A 43 3.96 -0.24 -8.16
N LEU A 44 3.61 -1.43 -7.65
CA LEU A 44 3.52 -1.66 -6.20
C LEU A 44 4.89 -1.55 -5.53
N ASP A 45 5.94 -2.04 -6.20
CA ASP A 45 7.32 -1.99 -5.70
C ASP A 45 7.81 -0.55 -5.54
N GLU A 46 7.56 0.31 -6.54
CA GLU A 46 7.88 1.75 -6.44
C GLU A 46 7.15 2.40 -5.27
N ALA A 47 5.86 2.11 -5.10
CA ALA A 47 5.08 2.64 -3.99
C ALA A 47 5.61 2.13 -2.63
N ALA A 48 6.02 0.86 -2.54
CA ALA A 48 6.56 0.27 -1.32
C ALA A 48 7.92 0.89 -0.94
N ILE A 49 8.79 1.10 -1.93
CA ILE A 49 10.06 1.81 -1.74
C ILE A 49 9.80 3.26 -1.30
N PHE A 50 8.86 3.95 -1.95
CA PHE A 50 8.53 5.32 -1.62
C PHE A 50 7.98 5.46 -0.20
N LEU A 51 7.26 4.47 0.33
CA LEU A 51 6.75 4.51 1.70
C LEU A 51 7.88 4.74 2.73
N ALA A 52 9.10 4.25 2.48
CA ALA A 52 10.25 4.48 3.34
C ALA A 52 10.75 5.94 3.34
N ALA A 53 10.37 6.73 2.34
CA ALA A 53 10.70 8.16 2.23
C ALA A 53 9.62 9.07 2.85
N VAL A 54 8.54 8.51 3.41
CA VAL A 54 7.49 9.28 4.08
C VAL A 54 7.84 9.41 5.57
N ASP A 55 8.53 10.51 5.92
CA ASP A 55 9.07 10.76 7.27
C ASP A 55 8.05 10.65 8.41
N GLN A 56 6.77 10.93 8.13
CA GLN A 56 5.71 10.90 9.15
C GLN A 56 5.20 9.49 9.46
N VAL A 57 5.57 8.47 8.66
CA VAL A 57 5.11 7.09 8.85
C VAL A 57 5.91 6.44 9.97
N PRO A 58 5.27 6.03 11.09
CA PRO A 58 5.98 5.35 12.17
C PRO A 58 6.49 3.98 11.75
N GLY A 59 7.62 3.55 12.33
CA GLY A 59 8.28 2.29 11.95
C GLY A 59 7.40 1.04 12.05
N ASP A 60 6.52 0.97 13.06
CA ASP A 60 5.57 -0.15 13.19
C ASP A 60 4.51 -0.14 12.10
N LEU A 61 3.99 1.04 11.72
CA LEU A 61 3.04 1.20 10.63
C LEU A 61 3.68 0.86 9.29
N TYR A 62 4.92 1.32 9.06
CA TYR A 62 5.71 0.97 7.89
C TYR A 62 5.88 -0.54 7.76
N ARG A 63 6.38 -1.21 8.80
CA ARG A 63 6.62 -2.65 8.80
C ARG A 63 5.34 -3.43 8.54
N GLN A 64 4.26 -3.14 9.26
CA GLN A 64 2.99 -3.84 9.08
C GLN A 64 2.37 -3.58 7.70
N ALA A 65 2.61 -2.40 7.10
CA ALA A 65 2.15 -2.11 5.74
C ALA A 65 2.87 -2.97 4.70
N LEU A 66 4.18 -3.17 4.86
CA LEU A 66 4.95 -4.05 3.98
C LEU A 66 4.61 -5.53 4.20
N ASP A 67 4.45 -5.97 5.45
CA ASP A 67 4.06 -7.35 5.77
C ASP A 67 2.68 -7.72 5.19
N GLU A 68 1.72 -6.77 5.17
CA GLU A 68 0.41 -6.97 4.55
C GLU A 68 0.50 -6.92 3.02
N LEU A 69 1.28 -5.99 2.47
CA LEU A 69 1.48 -5.89 1.02
C LEU A 69 2.11 -7.17 0.46
N ASP A 70 3.16 -7.68 1.08
CA ASP A 70 3.85 -8.91 0.66
C ASP A 70 2.92 -10.13 0.71
N ARG A 71 2.16 -10.29 1.81
CA ARG A 71 1.13 -11.33 1.92
C ARG A 71 0.14 -11.27 0.76
N GLN A 72 -0.25 -10.07 0.35
CA GLN A 72 -1.22 -9.92 -0.73
C GLN A 72 -0.62 -10.16 -2.11
N VAL A 73 0.64 -9.80 -2.33
CA VAL A 73 1.39 -10.16 -3.54
C VAL A 73 1.48 -11.67 -3.69
N GLN A 74 1.85 -12.37 -2.62
CA GLN A 74 1.94 -13.83 -2.61
C GLN A 74 0.58 -14.49 -2.88
N PHE A 75 -0.50 -13.95 -2.30
CA PHE A 75 -1.85 -14.45 -2.56
C PHE A 75 -2.25 -14.28 -4.04
N ASP A 76 -2.04 -13.09 -4.62
CA ASP A 76 -2.40 -12.78 -6.01
C ASP A 76 -1.58 -13.62 -7.01
N GLN A 77 -0.29 -13.87 -6.71
CA GLN A 77 0.58 -14.76 -7.50
C GLN A 77 0.11 -16.22 -7.45
N THR A 78 -0.23 -16.72 -6.26
CA THR A 78 -0.70 -18.10 -6.08
C THR A 78 -2.01 -18.33 -6.82
N TYR A 79 -2.92 -17.36 -6.79
CA TYR A 79 -4.22 -17.46 -7.47
C TYR A 79 -4.10 -17.32 -9.01
N SER A 80 -3.14 -16.54 -9.49
CA SER A 80 -2.90 -16.36 -10.94
C SER A 80 -2.23 -17.57 -11.59
N GLY A 81 -1.57 -18.44 -10.82
CA GLY A 81 -0.95 -19.69 -11.31
C GLY A 81 -1.85 -20.93 -11.30
N ALA A 82 -3.10 -20.81 -10.82
CA ALA A 82 -4.05 -21.92 -10.70
C ALA A 82 -5.10 -21.96 -11.84
N ALA A 83 -4.86 -21.24 -12.94
CA ALA A 83 -5.77 -21.12 -14.08
C ALA A 83 -5.24 -21.85 -15.33
#